data_AF-A0A2E6K5L7-F1
#
_entry.id   AF-A0A2E6K5L7-F1
#
_cell.length_a   1.000
_cell.length_b   1.000
_cell.length_c   1.000
_cell.angle_alpha   90.00
_cell.angle_beta   90.00
_cell.angle_gamma   90.00
#
_symmetry.space_group_name_H-M   'P 1'
#
loop_
_entity.id
_entity.type
_entity.pdbx_description
1 polymer ?
#
loop_
_entity_poly.entity_id
_entity_poly.type
_entity_poly.pdbx_seq_one_letter_code
_entity_poly.pdbx_strand_id
1 'polypeptide(L)' 'NLSVPLVVRLEGTNVQAGKEILENSGLPIVSADDLGDAAKKIVAEVKKAA' A
#
# COMPACT_ATOMS: atom_id res chain seq x y z
N ASN A 1 -11.16 9.85 6.18
CA ASN A 1 -10.04 10.81 6.17
C ASN A 1 -8.73 10.11 6.48
N LEU A 2 -7.97 9.79 5.43
CA LEU A 2 -6.58 9.36 5.56
C LEU A 2 -5.72 10.44 4.93
N SER A 3 -4.97 11.16 5.77
CA SER A 3 -4.12 12.30 5.37
C SER A 3 -2.64 11.93 5.29
N VAL A 4 -2.33 10.66 5.49
CA VAL A 4 -0.96 10.12 5.50
C VAL A 4 -0.83 9.06 4.41
N PRO A 5 0.35 8.91 3.79
CA PRO A 5 0.59 7.84 2.83
C PRO A 5 0.39 6.45 3.43
N LEU A 6 -0.16 5.53 2.64
CA LEU A 6 -0.41 4.15 3.05
C LEU A 6 0.16 3.19 2.02
N VAL A 7 1.09 2.35 2.48
CA VAL A 7 1.69 1.25 1.70
C VAL A 7 1.28 -0.06 2.34
N VAL A 8 0.77 -1.01 1.55
CA VAL A 8 0.29 -2.30 2.03
C VAL A 8 1.00 -3.42 1.30
N ARG A 9 1.62 -4.33 2.05
CA ARG A 9 2.15 -5.61 1.56
C ARG A 9 1.18 -6.72 1.96
N LEU A 10 0.65 -7.44 0.97
CA LEU A 10 -0.25 -8.59 1.21
C LEU A 10 0.47 -9.90 0.89
N GLU A 11 0.53 -10.79 1.88
CA GLU A 11 1.03 -12.17 1.71
C GLU A 11 0.11 -13.17 2.40
N GLY A 12 0.05 -14.39 1.86
CA GLY A 12 -0.74 -15.50 2.42
C GLY A 12 -1.79 -16.05 1.44
N THR A 13 -2.85 -16.62 1.98
CA THR A 13 -3.98 -17.11 1.18
C THR A 13 -4.92 -15.94 0.83
N ASN A 14 -5.58 -16.02 -0.33
CA ASN A 14 -6.53 -15.01 -0.81
C ASN A 14 -5.95 -13.60 -1.08
N VAL A 15 -4.65 -13.50 -1.39
CA VAL A 15 -4.00 -12.22 -1.77
C VAL A 15 -4.74 -11.53 -2.92
N GLN A 16 -5.23 -12.29 -3.90
CA GLN A 16 -6.00 -11.75 -5.02
C GLN A 16 -7.27 -11.02 -4.55
N ALA A 17 -8.09 -11.67 -3.71
CA ALA A 17 -9.30 -11.07 -3.16
C ALA A 17 -8.98 -9.88 -2.23
N GLY A 18 -7.89 -9.97 -1.46
CA GLY A 18 -7.39 -8.86 -0.64
C GLY A 18 -7.03 -7.65 -1.50
N LYS A 19 -6.31 -7.85 -2.62
CA LYS A 19 -5.96 -6.78 -3.56
C LYS A 19 -7.20 -6.12 -4.15
N GLU A 20 -8.17 -6.92 -4.61
CA GLU A 20 -9.43 -6.39 -5.16
C GLU A 20 -10.21 -5.56 -4.14
N ILE A 21 -10.26 -5.97 -2.87
CA ILE A 21 -10.92 -5.18 -1.81
C ILE A 21 -10.21 -3.84 -1.62
N LEU A 22 -8.87 -3.84 -1.60
CA LEU A 22 -8.09 -2.62 -1.41
C LEU A 22 -8.22 -1.67 -2.61
N GLU A 23 -8.20 -2.20 -3.84
CA GLU A 23 -8.40 -1.41 -5.06
C GLU A 23 -9.80 -0.78 -5.11
N ASN A 24 -10.82 -1.52 -4.67
CA ASN A 24 -12.20 -1.04 -4.62
C ASN A 24 -12.52 -0.16 -3.38
N SER A 25 -11.58 -0.02 -2.44
CA SER A 25 -11.81 0.73 -1.19
C SER A 25 -11.88 2.24 -1.38
N GLY A 26 -11.43 2.76 -2.53
CA GLY A 26 -11.30 4.20 -2.79
C GLY A 26 -10.22 4.88 -1.93
N LEU A 27 -9.41 4.10 -1.21
CA LEU A 27 -8.27 4.61 -0.46
C LEU A 27 -7.05 4.74 -1.38
N PRO A 28 -6.22 5.78 -1.22
CA PRO A 28 -4.97 5.93 -1.95
C PRO A 28 -3.91 4.97 -1.40
N ILE A 29 -4.04 3.69 -1.75
CA ILE A 29 -3.16 2.61 -1.28
C ILE A 29 -2.11 2.31 -2.34
N VAL A 30 -0.87 2.16 -1.89
CA VAL A 30 0.23 1.65 -2.71
C VAL A 30 0.53 0.21 -2.30
N SER A 31 0.36 -0.73 -3.23
CA SER A 31 0.68 -2.14 -2.99
C SER A 31 2.20 -2.37 -3.05
N ALA A 32 2.71 -3.19 -2.13
CA ALA A 32 4.11 -3.60 -2.07
C ALA A 32 4.24 -5.13 -2.14
N ASP A 33 5.32 -5.58 -2.78
CA ASP A 33 5.54 -7.01 -3.05
C ASP A 33 6.31 -7.68 -1.91
N ASP A 34 7.28 -6.98 -1.33
CA ASP A 34 8.06 -7.45 -0.18
C ASP A 34 8.29 -6.31 0.84
N LEU A 35 8.95 -6.63 1.95
CA LEU A 35 9.19 -5.67 3.02
C LEU A 35 10.15 -4.55 2.60
N GLY A 36 11.16 -4.87 1.77
CA GLY A 36 12.13 -3.90 1.29
C GLY A 36 11.52 -2.94 0.26
N ASP A 37 10.67 -3.45 -0.61
CA ASP A 37 9.86 -2.66 -1.53
C ASP A 37 8.87 -1.76 -0.78
N ALA A 38 8.17 -2.29 0.24
CA ALA A 38 7.29 -1.50 1.08
C ALA A 38 8.03 -0.33 1.75
N ALA A 39 9.23 -0.59 2.29
CA ALA A 39 10.07 0.43 2.90
C ALA A 39 10.52 1.52 1.91
N LYS A 40 10.92 1.14 0.69
CA LYS A 40 11.30 2.11 -0.35
C LYS A 40 10.11 2.97 -0.78
N LYS A 41 8.95 2.34 -0.99
CA LYS A 41 7.72 3.02 -1.41
C LYS A 41 7.24 4.01 -0.36
N ILE A 42 7.19 3.62 0.93
CA ILE A 42 6.70 4.55 1.96
C ILE A 42 7.62 5.76 2.13
N VAL A 43 8.95 5.57 2.05
CA VAL A 43 9.90 6.68 2.11
C VAL A 43 9.72 7.63 0.91
N ALA A 44 9.47 7.09 -0.28
CA ALA A 44 9.19 7.92 -1.46
C ALA A 44 7.88 8.71 -1.30
N GLU A 45 6.80 8.08 -0.82
CA GLU A 45 5.51 8.75 -0.64
C GLU A 45 5.55 9.82 0.45
N VAL A 46 6.24 9.58 1.57
CA VAL A 46 6.44 10.59 2.62
C VAL A 46 7.20 11.80 2.06
N LYS A 47 8.21 11.60 1.21
CA LYS A 47 8.95 12.71 0.58
C LYS A 47 8.11 13.52 -0.42
N LYS A 48 7.11 12.91 -1.06
CA LYS A 48 6.18 13.61 -1.97
C LYS A 48 5.11 14.40 -1.23
N ALA A 49 4.74 13.95 -0.03
CA ALA A 49 3.73 14.58 0.80
C ALA A 49 4.26 15.76 1.65
N ALA A 50 5.58 15.87 1.78
CA ALA A 50 6.29 16.99 2.42
C ALA A 50 6.49 18.15 1.44
#